data_AF-A0A3N2MQA1-F1
#
_entry.id   AF-A0A3N2MQA1-F1
#
_cell.length_a   1.000
_cell.length_b   1.000
_cell.length_c   1.000
_cell.angle_alpha   90.00
_cell.angle_beta   90.00
_cell.angle_gamma   90.00
#
_symmetry.space_group_name_H-M   'P 1'
#
loop_
_entity.id
_entity.type
_entity.pdbx_description
1 polymer ?
#
loop_
_entity_poly.entity_id
_entity_poly.type
_entity_poly.pdbx_seq_one_letter_code
_entity_poly.pdbx_strand_id
1 'polypeptide(L)'
;MKKLMTLFVAIAATILSANAQYNYGSTYGTSSYGTNTNSTYVNGYTKSNGTYVQGHHRSTRNNTNHDNWSTTGNTNIYTGTSGSRAKDYSTGAYNYGTGHTIHTGSRGGQYYINSNGNKTYVPKRR
;
A
#
# COMPACT_ATOMS: atom_id res chain seq x y z
N MET A 1 1.88 33.82 52.52
CA MET A 1 3.03 33.18 51.82
C MET A 1 2.50 32.47 50.59
N LYS A 2 3.19 32.63 49.46
CA LYS A 2 2.66 32.62 48.09
C LYS A 2 2.34 31.19 47.61
N LYS A 3 1.15 30.99 46.99
CA LYS A 3 0.76 29.73 46.33
C LYS A 3 1.50 29.61 45.00
N LEU A 4 2.24 28.53 44.82
CA LEU A 4 3.05 28.24 43.64
C LEU A 4 2.14 27.64 42.54
N MET A 5 2.11 28.29 41.39
CA MET A 5 1.31 27.93 40.21
C MET A 5 2.14 27.00 39.32
N THR A 6 1.68 25.77 39.09
CA THR A 6 2.37 24.77 38.27
C THR A 6 2.16 25.08 36.78
N LEU A 7 3.27 25.17 36.04
CA LEU A 7 3.34 25.52 34.62
C LEU A 7 3.20 24.25 33.76
N PHE A 8 2.28 24.24 32.79
CA PHE A 8 2.22 23.22 31.75
C PHE A 8 3.31 23.51 30.70
N VAL A 9 4.30 22.64 30.60
CA VAL A 9 5.28 22.66 29.49
C VAL A 9 4.74 21.77 28.37
N ALA A 10 4.27 22.40 27.29
CA ALA A 10 3.95 21.71 26.05
C ALA A 10 5.26 21.33 25.33
N ILE A 11 5.59 20.04 25.31
CA ILE A 11 6.71 19.53 24.50
C ILE A 11 6.22 19.43 23.06
N ALA A 12 6.58 20.43 22.25
CA ALA A 12 6.44 20.37 20.80
C ALA A 12 7.40 19.28 20.27
N ALA A 13 6.85 18.17 19.78
CA ALA A 13 7.63 17.14 19.11
C ALA A 13 8.09 17.66 17.74
N THR A 14 9.36 18.05 17.64
CA THR A 14 10.02 18.34 16.37
C THR A 14 10.30 17.03 15.64
N ILE A 15 9.67 16.83 14.48
CA ILE A 15 9.95 15.69 13.61
C ILE A 15 11.18 16.05 12.78
N LEU A 16 12.32 15.43 13.07
CA LEU A 16 13.47 15.42 12.16
C LEU A 16 13.11 14.62 10.91
N SER A 17 13.04 15.27 9.75
CA SER A 17 13.01 14.60 8.46
C SER A 17 14.43 14.19 8.07
N ALA A 18 14.73 12.89 8.20
CA ALA A 18 15.95 12.32 7.64
C ALA A 18 15.78 12.15 6.12
N ASN A 19 16.56 12.92 5.35
CA ASN A 19 16.67 12.76 3.90
C ASN A 19 17.48 11.50 3.59
N ALA A 20 16.79 10.38 3.37
CA ALA A 20 17.41 9.16 2.87
C ALA A 20 17.45 9.19 1.34
N GLN A 21 18.57 9.67 0.79
CA GLN A 21 18.90 9.57 -0.63
C GLN A 21 19.46 8.16 -0.91
N TYR A 22 18.69 7.28 -1.55
CA TYR A 22 19.18 5.95 -1.93
C TYR A 22 19.58 5.86 -3.39
N ASN A 23 20.87 5.58 -3.57
CA ASN A 23 21.56 5.22 -4.81
C ASN A 23 20.96 3.95 -5.42
N TYR A 24 20.61 3.99 -6.70
CA TYR A 24 20.15 2.81 -7.44
C TYR A 24 21.36 2.01 -7.94
N GLY A 25 21.85 1.10 -7.10
CA GLY A 25 22.92 0.17 -7.45
C GLY A 25 22.52 -1.27 -7.18
N SER A 26 22.30 -2.07 -8.23
CA SER A 26 22.94 -3.38 -8.40
C SER A 26 22.28 -4.16 -9.55
N THR A 27 23.13 -4.46 -10.52
CA THR A 27 23.12 -5.63 -11.40
C THR A 27 22.63 -6.90 -10.70
N TYR A 28 21.59 -7.55 -11.24
CA TYR A 28 21.43 -8.99 -11.53
C TYR A 28 20.10 -9.17 -12.27
N GLY A 29 20.10 -9.94 -13.36
CA GLY A 29 19.05 -9.98 -14.40
C GLY A 29 17.70 -10.57 -13.99
N THR A 30 16.95 -9.85 -13.17
CA THR A 30 15.48 -9.97 -13.09
C THR A 30 14.87 -8.89 -13.98
N SER A 31 13.86 -9.24 -14.79
CA SER A 31 13.04 -8.28 -15.53
C SER A 31 12.43 -7.29 -14.52
N SER A 32 13.12 -6.17 -14.33
CA SER A 32 12.69 -5.09 -13.45
C SER A 32 11.65 -4.31 -14.22
N TYR A 33 10.38 -4.71 -14.08
CA TYR A 33 9.30 -3.80 -14.40
C TYR A 33 9.51 -2.56 -13.53
N GLY A 34 9.86 -1.44 -14.17
CA GLY A 34 10.05 -0.18 -13.46
C GLY A 34 8.84 0.11 -12.59
N THR A 35 9.06 0.69 -11.41
CA THR A 35 7.96 1.14 -10.56
C THR A 35 7.14 2.18 -11.31
N ASN A 36 5.82 2.16 -11.11
CA ASN A 36 4.93 3.08 -11.79
C ASN A 36 5.28 4.52 -11.37
N THR A 37 5.67 5.35 -12.33
CA THR A 37 6.00 6.76 -12.10
C THR A 37 4.76 7.65 -12.07
N ASN A 38 3.63 7.17 -12.62
CA ASN A 38 2.38 7.90 -12.66
C ASN A 38 1.53 7.59 -11.42
N SER A 39 0.99 8.65 -10.82
CA SER A 39 0.19 8.56 -9.61
C SER A 39 -1.19 9.18 -9.77
N THR A 40 -2.12 8.72 -8.95
CA THR A 40 -3.44 9.34 -8.78
C THR A 40 -3.66 9.64 -7.31
N TYR A 41 -4.13 10.84 -7.01
CA TYR A 41 -4.56 11.18 -5.66
C TYR A 41 -5.96 10.64 -5.40
N VAL A 42 -6.13 10.00 -4.25
CA VAL A 42 -7.42 9.53 -3.76
C VAL A 42 -7.83 10.44 -2.61
N ASN A 43 -9.00 11.06 -2.73
CA ASN A 43 -9.56 11.90 -1.67
C ASN A 43 -9.84 11.07 -0.41
N GLY A 44 -9.71 11.71 0.75
CA GLY A 44 -10.11 11.09 2.01
C GLY A 44 -11.62 10.87 2.07
N TYR A 45 -12.04 9.84 2.80
CA TYR A 45 -13.45 9.48 2.94
C TYR A 45 -13.72 8.74 4.25
N THR A 46 -14.97 8.75 4.69
CA THR A 46 -15.42 8.01 5.87
C THR A 46 -16.03 6.68 5.45
N LYS A 47 -15.54 5.57 6.01
CA LYS A 47 -16.10 4.23 5.78
C LYS A 47 -17.48 4.10 6.46
N SER A 48 -18.28 3.13 6.04
CA SER A 48 -19.60 2.84 6.64
C SER A 48 -19.53 2.51 8.13
N ASN A 49 -18.40 1.99 8.62
CA ASN A 49 -18.15 1.73 10.04
C ASN A 49 -17.65 2.97 10.83
N GLY A 50 -17.71 4.17 10.25
CA GLY A 50 -17.29 5.42 10.87
C GLY A 50 -15.79 5.73 10.84
N THR A 51 -14.94 4.80 10.39
CA THR A 51 -13.49 5.06 10.31
C THR A 51 -13.15 6.02 9.17
N TYR A 52 -12.48 7.14 9.49
CA TYR A 52 -11.96 8.07 8.49
C TYR A 52 -10.69 7.51 7.82
N VAL A 53 -10.61 7.63 6.49
CA VAL A 53 -9.44 7.30 5.68
C VAL A 53 -8.87 8.59 5.12
N GLN A 54 -7.61 8.89 5.46
CA GLN A 54 -6.90 10.03 4.90
C GLN A 54 -6.71 9.88 3.38
N GLY A 55 -6.78 11.00 2.66
CA GLY A 55 -6.40 11.03 1.25
C GLY A 55 -4.93 10.66 1.05
N HIS A 56 -4.63 9.96 -0.04
CA HIS A 56 -3.28 9.42 -0.31
C HIS A 56 -3.05 9.26 -1.81
N HIS A 57 -1.77 9.21 -2.20
CA HIS A 57 -1.39 8.85 -3.56
C HIS A 57 -1.28 7.33 -3.73
N ARG A 58 -1.70 6.86 -4.90
CA ARG A 58 -1.49 5.47 -5.35
C ARG A 58 -1.02 5.44 -6.80
N SER A 59 -0.34 4.36 -7.18
CA SER A 59 0.02 4.07 -8.56
C SER A 59 -1.22 4.06 -9.46
N THR A 60 -1.07 4.53 -10.71
CA THR A 60 -2.12 4.46 -11.71
C THR A 60 -2.52 3.01 -12.02
N ARG A 61 -3.79 2.78 -12.35
CA ARG A 61 -4.30 1.44 -12.64
C ARG A 61 -3.85 0.98 -14.03
N ASN A 62 -3.27 -0.22 -14.11
CA ASN A 62 -3.09 -0.96 -15.37
C ASN A 62 -3.51 -2.44 -15.21
N ASN A 63 -3.14 -3.30 -16.17
CA ASN A 63 -3.58 -4.70 -16.23
C ASN A 63 -2.87 -5.64 -15.25
N THR A 64 -1.78 -5.23 -14.60
CA THR A 64 -1.06 -6.04 -13.61
C THR A 64 -0.78 -5.23 -12.36
N ASN A 65 -0.28 -5.86 -11.31
CA ASN A 65 0.23 -5.13 -10.15
C ASN A 65 1.75 -5.01 -10.11
N HIS A 66 2.49 -5.43 -11.14
CA HIS A 66 3.94 -5.62 -11.05
C HIS A 66 4.70 -4.33 -10.72
N ASP A 67 4.21 -3.20 -11.22
CA ASP A 67 4.77 -1.85 -11.08
C ASP A 67 4.12 -1.04 -9.95
N ASN A 68 3.05 -1.55 -9.31
CA ASN A 68 2.40 -0.86 -8.22
C ASN A 68 3.32 -0.72 -7.00
N TRP A 69 3.31 0.43 -6.32
CA TRP A 69 4.14 0.65 -5.13
C TRP A 69 3.84 -0.29 -3.96
N SER A 70 2.62 -0.82 -3.90
CA SER A 70 2.24 -1.79 -2.86
C SER A 70 2.78 -3.20 -3.12
N THR A 71 3.38 -3.45 -4.28
CA THR A 71 3.89 -4.77 -4.68
C THR A 71 5.30 -5.02 -4.17
N THR A 72 5.59 -6.25 -3.76
CA THR A 72 6.87 -6.65 -3.19
C THR A 72 8.04 -6.30 -4.11
N GLY A 73 9.03 -5.61 -3.54
CA GLY A 73 10.22 -5.11 -4.24
C GLY A 73 10.09 -3.67 -4.74
N ASN A 74 8.89 -3.08 -4.69
CA ASN A 74 8.66 -1.70 -5.08
C ASN A 74 8.58 -0.79 -3.85
N THR A 75 8.80 0.50 -4.04
CA THR A 75 8.73 1.53 -2.99
C THR A 75 7.79 2.65 -3.42
N ASN A 76 6.96 3.12 -2.48
CA ASN A 76 6.12 4.29 -2.69
C ASN A 76 6.97 5.57 -2.62
N ILE A 77 7.02 6.33 -3.72
CA ILE A 77 7.84 7.55 -3.83
C ILE A 77 7.40 8.69 -2.89
N TYR A 78 6.15 8.69 -2.43
CA TYR A 78 5.64 9.75 -1.55
C TYR A 78 5.86 9.45 -0.07
N THR A 79 5.89 8.17 0.31
CA THR A 79 5.94 7.76 1.72
C THR A 79 7.22 7.00 2.08
N GLY A 80 8.02 6.58 1.10
CA GLY A 80 9.19 5.72 1.30
C GLY A 80 8.86 4.29 1.72
N THR A 81 7.59 3.92 1.83
CA THR A 81 7.17 2.60 2.31
C THR A 81 7.36 1.53 1.23
N SER A 82 7.98 0.41 1.59
CA SER A 82 8.12 -0.76 0.71
C SER A 82 6.81 -1.52 0.56
N GLY A 83 6.54 -1.98 -0.67
CA GLY A 83 5.43 -2.85 -0.99
C GLY A 83 5.63 -4.27 -0.45
N SER A 84 4.53 -4.94 -0.17
CA SER A 84 4.49 -6.29 0.42
C SER A 84 3.52 -7.24 -0.29
N ARG A 85 2.78 -6.75 -1.30
CA ARG A 85 1.83 -7.57 -2.06
C ARG A 85 2.55 -8.44 -3.09
N ALA A 86 2.22 -9.72 -3.16
CA ALA A 86 2.77 -10.59 -4.20
C ALA A 86 2.43 -10.08 -5.62
N LYS A 87 3.36 -10.29 -6.56
CA LYS A 87 3.16 -10.01 -7.98
C LYS A 87 2.09 -10.94 -8.56
N ASP A 88 1.29 -10.43 -9.47
CA ASP A 88 0.37 -11.22 -10.28
C ASP A 88 1.13 -12.34 -10.99
N TYR A 89 0.53 -13.53 -11.03
CA TYR A 89 1.06 -14.75 -11.64
C TYR A 89 2.38 -15.26 -11.06
N SER A 90 2.71 -14.85 -9.82
CA SER A 90 3.83 -15.40 -9.04
C SER A 90 3.37 -16.50 -8.08
N THR A 91 4.29 -17.34 -7.60
CA THR A 91 4.00 -18.35 -6.57
C THR A 91 3.38 -17.73 -5.32
N GLY A 92 3.81 -16.53 -4.93
CA GLY A 92 3.26 -15.81 -3.77
C GLY A 92 1.79 -15.42 -3.92
N ALA A 93 1.25 -15.33 -5.15
CA ALA A 93 -0.16 -15.03 -5.38
C ALA A 93 -1.10 -16.12 -4.83
N TYR A 94 -0.64 -17.38 -4.78
CA TYR A 94 -1.43 -18.50 -4.27
C TYR A 94 -1.64 -18.46 -2.76
N ASN A 95 -0.82 -17.69 -2.02
CA ASN A 95 -0.96 -17.52 -0.57
C ASN A 95 -2.14 -16.60 -0.19
N TYR A 96 -2.72 -15.85 -1.12
CA TYR A 96 -3.79 -14.89 -0.85
C TYR A 96 -5.17 -15.53 -1.03
N GLY A 97 -6.02 -15.55 -0.01
CA GLY A 97 -7.35 -16.16 -0.13
C GLY A 97 -7.28 -17.69 -0.13
N THR A 98 -6.28 -18.26 0.55
CA THR A 98 -6.19 -19.70 0.81
C THR A 98 -7.48 -20.20 1.48
N GLY A 99 -7.94 -21.38 1.10
CA GLY A 99 -9.19 -21.97 1.59
C GLY A 99 -10.47 -21.34 1.04
N HIS A 100 -10.38 -20.34 0.16
CA HIS A 100 -11.53 -19.71 -0.47
C HIS A 100 -11.58 -20.02 -1.97
N THR A 101 -12.79 -20.19 -2.50
CA THR A 101 -13.02 -20.24 -3.95
C THR A 101 -12.71 -18.87 -4.56
N ILE A 102 -11.84 -18.85 -5.56
CA ILE A 102 -11.46 -17.63 -6.27
C ILE A 102 -12.33 -17.47 -7.50
N HIS A 103 -12.87 -16.26 -7.67
CA HIS A 103 -13.67 -15.85 -8.81
C HIS A 103 -12.94 -14.79 -9.63
N THR A 104 -13.19 -14.78 -10.93
CA THR A 104 -12.70 -13.75 -11.85
C THR A 104 -13.83 -12.80 -12.20
N GLY A 105 -13.63 -11.49 -11.98
CA GLY A 105 -14.60 -10.47 -12.37
C GLY A 105 -14.54 -10.14 -13.86
N SER A 106 -15.57 -9.46 -14.38
CA SER A 106 -15.65 -9.02 -15.78
C SER A 106 -14.47 -8.14 -16.25
N ARG A 107 -13.76 -7.51 -15.30
CA ARG A 107 -12.56 -6.70 -15.56
C ARG A 107 -11.25 -7.46 -15.37
N GLY A 108 -11.29 -8.80 -15.28
CA GLY A 108 -10.14 -9.68 -15.13
C GLY A 108 -9.51 -9.72 -13.73
N GLY A 109 -9.98 -8.93 -12.76
CA GLY A 109 -9.52 -8.98 -11.38
C GLY A 109 -10.02 -10.25 -10.67
N GLN A 110 -9.14 -10.90 -9.91
CA GLN A 110 -9.49 -12.07 -9.10
C GLN A 110 -9.84 -11.66 -7.66
N TYR A 111 -10.82 -12.33 -7.08
CA TYR A 111 -11.32 -12.06 -5.73
C TYR A 111 -11.97 -13.29 -5.10
N TYR A 112 -12.17 -13.25 -3.79
CA TYR A 112 -13.07 -14.16 -3.08
C TYR A 112 -14.14 -13.37 -2.32
N ILE A 113 -15.21 -14.04 -1.91
CA ILE A 113 -16.22 -13.46 -1.00
C ILE A 113 -15.80 -13.79 0.43
N ASN A 114 -15.53 -12.78 1.25
CA ASN A 114 -15.17 -12.97 2.65
C ASN A 114 -16.40 -13.27 3.52
N SER A 115 -16.18 -13.59 4.79
CA SER A 115 -17.25 -13.93 5.75
C SER A 115 -18.32 -12.84 5.92
N ASN A 116 -17.97 -11.58 5.61
CA ASN A 116 -18.90 -10.44 5.65
C ASN A 116 -19.67 -10.26 4.34
N GLY A 117 -19.58 -11.21 3.39
CA GLY A 117 -20.22 -11.12 2.07
C GLY A 117 -19.53 -10.16 1.09
N ASN A 118 -18.37 -9.61 1.44
CA ASN A 118 -17.68 -8.60 0.63
C ASN A 118 -16.61 -9.21 -0.30
N LYS A 119 -16.46 -8.63 -1.49
CA LYS A 119 -15.39 -8.99 -2.43
C LYS A 119 -14.03 -8.55 -1.89
N THR A 120 -13.13 -9.50 -1.71
CA THR A 120 -11.73 -9.25 -1.34
C THR A 120 -10.83 -9.62 -2.51
N TYR A 121 -10.21 -8.60 -3.12
CA TYR A 121 -9.36 -8.78 -4.30
C TYR A 121 -7.97 -9.32 -3.93
N VAL A 122 -7.52 -10.30 -4.70
CA VAL A 122 -6.24 -11.00 -4.54
C VAL A 122 -5.37 -10.80 -5.79
N PRO A 123 -4.04 -10.91 -5.67
CA PRO A 123 -3.18 -11.00 -6.86
C PRO A 123 -3.65 -12.12 -7.78
N LYS A 124 -3.58 -11.89 -9.09
CA LYS A 124 -4.08 -12.85 -10.08
C LYS A 124 -3.22 -14.10 -10.09
N ARG A 125 -3.88 -15.25 -10.14
CA ARG A 125 -3.27 -16.58 -10.30
C ARG A 125 -3.41 -17.05 -11.75
N ARG A 126 -2.63 -18.05 -12.14
CA ARG A 126 -2.76 -18.68 -13.46
C ARG A 126 -3.95 -19.61 -13.51
#